data_AF-A0A2J8Y772-F1
#
_entry.id   AF-A0A2J8Y772-F1
#
_cell.length_a   1.000
_cell.length_b   1.000
_cell.length_c   1.000
_cell.angle_alpha   90.00
_cell.angle_beta   90.00
_cell.angle_gamma   90.00
#
_symmetry.space_group_name_H-M   'P 1'
#
loop_
_entity.id
_entity.type
_entity.pdbx_description
1 polymer ?
#
loop_
_entity_poly.entity_id
_entity_poly.type
_entity_poly.pdbx_seq_one_letter_code
_entity_poly.pdbx_strand_id
1 'polypeptide(L)' 'GDTLEEAFEQCAMAMFGYMTDTGTVEPLQTVEVETQGDDLQSLLFHFLDEWLYKFSADEFFIPRKLCAIVF' A
#
# COMPACT_ATOMS: atom_id res chain seq x y z
N GLY A 1 8.43 4.03 9.48
CA GLY A 1 9.75 3.50 9.86
C GLY A 1 10.61 4.68 10.23
N ASP A 2 11.87 4.63 9.81
CA ASP A 2 12.87 5.67 10.03
C ASP A 2 12.71 6.83 9.02
N THR A 3 11.98 6.62 7.92
CA THR A 3 11.61 7.66 6.94
C THR A 3 10.10 7.77 6.73
N LEU A 4 9.68 8.83 6.01
CA LEU A 4 8.27 9.06 5.67
C LEU A 4 7.74 7.97 4.72
N GLU A 5 8.54 7.60 3.73
CA GLU A 5 8.27 6.51 2.80
C GLU A 5 8.02 5.21 3.57
N GLU A 6 8.93 4.86 4.49
CA GLU A 6 8.76 3.68 5.32
C GLU A 6 7.52 3.80 6.24
N ALA A 7 7.14 5.00 6.67
CA ALA A 7 5.91 5.17 7.45
C ALA A 7 4.67 4.85 6.59
N PHE A 8 4.62 5.34 5.36
CA PHE A 8 3.55 5.05 4.40
C PHE A 8 3.49 3.56 4.07
N GLU A 9 4.64 2.93 3.78
CA GLU A 9 4.74 1.49 3.55
C GLU A 9 4.16 0.69 4.71
N GLN A 10 4.58 1.01 5.94
CA GLN A 10 4.10 0.29 7.12
C GLN A 10 2.60 0.51 7.38
N CYS A 11 2.05 1.67 7.06
CA CYS A 11 0.60 1.89 7.11
C CYS A 11 -0.17 0.98 6.14
N ALA A 12 0.28 0.87 4.89
CA ALA A 12 -0.36 -0.02 3.93
C ALA A 12 -0.14 -1.50 4.28
N MET A 13 1.05 -1.87 4.74
CA MET A 13 1.32 -3.23 5.23
C MET A 13 0.46 -3.60 6.43
N ALA A 14 0.18 -2.65 7.34
CA ALA A 14 -0.73 -2.86 8.46
C ALA A 14 -2.17 -3.07 8.00
N MET A 15 -2.63 -2.32 6.98
CA MET A 15 -3.96 -2.51 6.37
C MET A 15 -4.12 -3.93 5.83
N PHE A 16 -3.17 -4.42 5.02
CA PHE A 16 -3.22 -5.77 4.47
C PHE A 16 -2.97 -6.86 5.51
N GLY A 17 -2.12 -6.60 6.50
CA GLY A 17 -1.90 -7.49 7.64
C GLY A 17 -3.14 -7.71 8.50
N TYR A 18 -4.10 -6.78 8.48
CA TYR A 18 -5.41 -6.97 9.12
C TYR A 18 -6.32 -7.91 8.33
N MET A 19 -6.18 -7.96 7.00
CA MET A 19 -7.01 -8.81 6.13
C MET A 19 -6.54 -10.26 6.11
N THR A 20 -5.23 -10.49 6.06
CA THR A 20 -4.63 -11.83 6.06
C THR A 20 -3.17 -11.78 6.54
N ASP A 21 -2.60 -12.95 6.83
CA ASP A 21 -1.16 -13.07 7.03
C ASP A 21 -0.43 -12.83 5.70
N THR A 22 0.10 -11.62 5.51
CA THR A 22 0.89 -11.26 4.33
C THR A 22 2.17 -12.10 4.21
N GLY A 23 2.56 -12.83 5.26
CA GLY A 23 3.59 -13.87 5.31
C GLY A 23 3.40 -14.99 4.30
N THR A 24 2.14 -15.36 4.05
CA THR A 24 1.76 -16.53 3.22
C THR A 24 1.47 -16.17 1.76
N VAL A 25 1.50 -14.88 1.41
CA VAL A 25 1.23 -14.40 0.06
C VAL A 25 2.46 -14.66 -0.83
N GLU A 26 2.32 -15.29 -1.99
CA GLU A 26 3.46 -15.51 -2.89
C GLU A 26 3.74 -14.27 -3.75
N PRO A 27 5.00 -13.80 -3.87
CA PRO A 27 5.35 -12.61 -4.66
C PRO A 27 5.44 -12.93 -6.15
N LEU A 28 4.30 -13.22 -6.78
CA LEU A 28 4.21 -13.64 -8.19
C LEU A 28 4.13 -12.47 -9.18
N GLN A 29 3.67 -11.31 -8.72
CA GLN A 29 3.46 -10.12 -9.54
C GLN A 29 3.80 -8.85 -8.76
N THR A 30 4.07 -7.77 -9.49
CA THR A 30 4.33 -6.43 -8.94
C THR A 30 3.33 -5.46 -9.54
N VAL A 31 2.75 -4.63 -8.69
CA VAL A 31 1.80 -3.58 -9.07
C VAL A 31 2.37 -2.24 -8.64
N GLU A 32 2.28 -1.26 -9.53
CA GLU A 32 2.67 0.13 -9.25
C GLU A 32 1.40 0.97 -9.07
N VAL A 33 1.44 1.87 -8.10
CA VAL A 33 0.35 2.79 -7.77
C VAL A 33 0.98 4.18 -7.58
N GLU A 34 0.46 5.16 -8.30
CA GLU A 34 0.86 6.56 -8.15
C GLU A 34 -0.33 7.36 -7.60
N THR A 35 -0.09 8.14 -6.54
CA THR A 35 -1.10 8.99 -5.93
C THR A 35 -0.57 10.39 -5.68
N GLN A 36 -1.49 11.35 -5.57
CA GLN A 36 -1.19 12.75 -5.26
C GLN A 36 -2.15 13.25 -4.20
N GLY A 37 -1.74 14.24 -3.41
CA GLY A 37 -2.57 14.87 -2.39
C GLY A 37 -2.14 16.32 -2.13
N ASP A 38 -3.09 17.16 -1.75
CA ASP A 38 -2.85 18.58 -1.48
C ASP A 38 -2.04 18.81 -0.19
N ASP A 39 -2.07 17.82 0.71
CA ASP A 39 -1.25 17.74 1.92
C ASP A 39 -0.90 16.27 2.23
N LEU A 40 -0.06 16.07 3.25
CA LEU A 40 0.41 14.73 3.64
C LEU A 40 -0.73 13.79 4.09
N GLN A 41 -1.78 14.34 4.69
CA GLN A 41 -2.92 13.53 5.16
C GLN A 41 -3.74 13.04 3.97
N SER A 42 -4.00 13.93 3.02
CA SER A 42 -4.70 13.64 1.77
C SER A 42 -3.89 12.67 0.90
N LEU A 43 -2.57 12.84 0.84
CA LEU A 43 -1.67 11.92 0.14
C LEU A 43 -1.72 10.52 0.75
N LEU A 44 -1.64 10.40 2.08
CA LEU A 44 -1.74 9.11 2.76
C LEU A 44 -3.11 8.46 2.55
N PHE A 45 -4.17 9.25 2.61
CA PHE A 45 -5.53 8.76 2.36
C PHE A 45 -5.67 8.18 0.95
N HIS A 46 -5.31 8.95 -0.09
CA HIS A 46 -5.37 8.48 -1.47
C HIS A 46 -4.44 7.28 -1.72
N PHE A 47 -3.25 7.29 -1.12
CA PHE A 47 -2.31 6.17 -1.19
C PHE A 47 -2.92 4.86 -0.67
N LEU A 48 -3.56 4.89 0.51
CA LEU A 48 -4.21 3.70 1.07
C LEU A 48 -5.46 3.30 0.28
N ASP A 49 -6.24 4.27 -0.19
CA ASP A 49 -7.46 4.04 -0.96
C ASP A 49 -7.18 3.34 -2.30
N GLU A 50 -6.16 3.77 -3.04
CA GLU A 50 -5.76 3.13 -4.30
C GLU A 50 -5.26 1.68 -4.08
N TRP A 51 -4.49 1.44 -3.03
CA TRP A 51 -4.11 0.07 -2.66
C TRP A 51 -5.31 -0.80 -2.29
N LEU A 52 -6.26 -0.24 -1.55
CA LEU A 52 -7.50 -0.92 -1.20
C LEU A 52 -8.36 -1.19 -2.44
N TYR A 53 -8.37 -0.28 -3.41
CA TYR A 53 -9.04 -0.44 -4.69
C TYR A 53 -8.44 -1.60 -5.50
N LYS A 54 -7.11 -1.70 -5.58
CA LYS A 54 -6.42 -2.83 -6.24
C LYS A 54 -6.76 -4.18 -5.63
N PHE A 55 -7.00 -4.20 -4.33
CA PHE A 55 -7.50 -5.38 -3.62
C PHE A 55 -9.00 -5.63 -3.82
N SER A 56 -9.83 -4.60 -3.91
CA SER A 56 -11.29 -4.75 -3.82
C SER A 56 -12.00 -4.83 -5.17
N ALA A 57 -11.47 -4.16 -6.20
CA ALA A 57 -12.22 -3.87 -7.44
C ALA A 57 -11.52 -4.29 -8.74
N ASP A 58 -10.21 -4.56 -8.69
CA ASP A 58 -9.42 -4.85 -9.87
C ASP A 58 -8.98 -6.34 -9.89
N GLU A 59 -7.82 -6.65 -9.34
CA GLU A 59 -7.17 -7.96 -9.47
C GLU A 59 -7.27 -8.83 -8.20
N PHE A 60 -7.96 -8.35 -7.17
CA PHE A 60 -7.87 -8.90 -5.81
C PHE A 60 -6.42 -9.01 -5.32
N PHE A 61 -5.60 -8.02 -5.70
CA PHE A 61 -4.18 -8.00 -5.42
C PHE A 61 -3.92 -7.79 -3.93
N ILE A 62 -3.13 -8.68 -3.31
CA ILE A 62 -2.62 -8.53 -1.95
C ILE A 62 -1.09 -8.47 -2.03
N PRO A 63 -0.44 -7.40 -1.54
CA PRO A 63 1.01 -7.32 -1.51
C PRO A 63 1.60 -8.18 -0.38
N ARG A 64 2.65 -8.97 -0.70
CA ARG A 64 3.56 -9.55 0.31
C ARG A 64 4.38 -8.47 1.02
N LYS A 65 4.80 -7.47 0.24
CA LYS A 65 5.65 -6.34 0.64
C LYS A 65 5.27 -5.14 -0.21
N LEU A 66 5.39 -3.96 0.38
CA LEU A 66 5.15 -2.69 -0.27
C LEU A 66 6.41 -1.81 -0.18
N CYS A 67 6.71 -1.07 -1.24
CA CYS A 67 7.74 -0.04 -1.27
C CYS A 67 7.10 1.27 -1.72
N ALA A 68 7.26 2.35 -0.96
CA ALA A 68 6.75 3.66 -1.28
C ALA A 68 7.91 4.56 -1.71
N ILE A 69 7.61 5.47 -2.63
CA ILE A 69 8.52 6.54 -3.02
C ILE A 69 7.71 7.82 -2.93
N VAL A 70 8.19 8.79 -2.16
CA VAL A 70 7.52 10.08 -1.98
C VAL A 70 8.35 11.13 -2.72
N PHE A 71 7.69 11.91 -3.58
CA PHE A 71 8.31 12.95 -4.42
C PHE A 71 7.82 14.34 -4.06
#